data_AF-A0A220Y7G8-F1
#
_entry.id   AF-A0A220Y7G8-F1
#
_cell.length_a   1.000
_cell.length_b   1.000
_cell.length_c   1.000
_cell.angle_alpha   90.00
_cell.angle_beta   90.00
_cell.angle_gamma   90.00
#
_symmetry.space_group_name_H-M   'P 1'
#
loop_
_entity.id
_entity.type
_entity.pdbx_description
1 polymer ?
#
loop_
_entity_poly.entity_id
_entity_poly.type
_entity_poly.pdbx_seq_one_letter_code
_entity_poly.pdbx_strand_id
1 'polypeptide(L)'
;MQVRKGAVYVTVTRIIEETPRVTDPATNGSGAGTVTIHLDRKKVSVPRVPGETLLETARRAGLEPPFSCEAGNCGTCMAKLEEGHATMRVNDALEPDEVEEGYILTCQGVPDTDSITVRYE
;
A
#
# COMPACT_ATOMS: atom_id res chain seq x y z
N MET A 1 23.72 -2.93 19.91
CA MET A 1 23.65 -3.19 18.46
C MET A 1 22.33 -2.62 17.96
N GLN A 2 22.27 -1.32 17.63
CA GLN A 2 21.06 -0.71 17.08
C GLN A 2 21.07 -0.94 15.57
N VAL A 3 20.25 -1.89 15.11
CA VAL A 3 20.00 -2.09 13.68
C VAL A 3 19.21 -0.87 13.22
N ARG A 4 19.85 0.03 12.47
CA ARG A 4 19.17 1.19 11.87
C ARG A 4 18.19 0.65 10.83
N LYS A 5 16.91 0.52 11.18
CA LYS A 5 15.83 0.24 10.25
C LYS A 5 15.75 1.42 9.27
N GLY A 6 16.29 1.23 8.06
CA GLY A 6 16.07 2.15 6.95
C GLY A 6 14.62 2.02 6.52
N ALA A 7 13.87 3.12 6.55
CA ALA A 7 12.56 3.16 5.92
C ALA A 7 12.75 2.94 4.42
N VAL A 8 12.11 1.91 3.87
CA VAL A 8 12.12 1.62 2.44
C VAL A 8 10.89 2.30 1.84
N TYR A 9 11.12 3.22 0.89
CA TYR A 9 10.08 4.00 0.21
C TYR A 9 9.90 3.46 -1.21
N VAL A 10 8.67 3.12 -1.59
CA VAL A 10 8.32 2.71 -2.95
C VAL A 10 7.59 3.86 -3.65
N THR A 11 8.14 4.33 -4.76
CA THR A 11 7.58 5.45 -5.53
C THR A 11 7.21 5.02 -6.94
N VAL A 12 5.91 4.96 -7.27
CA VAL A 12 5.47 4.71 -8.64
C VAL A 12 5.36 6.03 -9.41
N THR A 13 6.30 6.29 -10.32
CA THR A 13 6.24 7.41 -11.27
C THR A 13 5.70 6.93 -12.61
N ARG A 14 4.38 6.74 -12.75
CA ARG A 14 3.76 6.52 -14.07
C ARG A 14 2.83 7.67 -14.42
N ILE A 15 3.14 8.31 -15.54
CA ILE A 15 2.31 9.29 -16.23
C ILE A 15 1.11 8.51 -16.77
N ILE A 16 -0.08 8.74 -16.21
CA ILE A 16 -1.35 8.18 -16.68
C ILE A 16 -2.02 9.15 -17.66
N GLU A 17 -2.34 8.68 -18.87
CA GLU A 17 -3.34 9.30 -19.75
C GLU A 17 -4.75 9.06 -19.17
N GLU A 18 -5.46 10.16 -18.86
CA GLU A 18 -6.92 10.45 -18.78
C GLU A 18 -7.95 9.28 -18.71
N THR A 19 -9.07 9.21 -17.95
CA THR A 19 -9.81 9.92 -16.84
C THR A 19 -10.99 8.97 -16.42
N PRO A 20 -11.80 9.13 -15.33
CA PRO A 20 -12.65 10.30 -15.03
C PRO A 20 -12.61 10.80 -13.58
N ARG A 21 -13.00 12.07 -13.46
CA ARG A 21 -12.96 12.94 -12.27
C ARG A 21 -13.81 12.40 -11.11
N VAL A 22 -13.21 12.33 -9.93
CA VAL A 22 -13.94 12.45 -8.66
C VAL A 22 -13.74 13.90 -8.19
N THR A 23 -14.85 14.55 -7.86
CA THR A 23 -14.97 15.97 -7.54
C THR A 23 -14.52 16.30 -6.11
N ASP A 24 -13.65 17.31 -5.97
CA ASP A 24 -13.33 17.97 -4.70
C ASP A 24 -14.40 19.00 -4.30
N PRO A 25 -14.52 19.31 -2.99
CA PRO A 25 -13.92 20.56 -2.55
C PRO A 25 -13.13 20.44 -1.22
N ALA A 26 -12.05 21.22 -1.14
CA ALA A 26 -11.16 21.33 0.01
C ALA A 26 -11.86 21.86 1.29
N THR A 27 -11.55 21.25 2.44
CA THR A 27 -11.70 21.86 3.79
C THR A 27 -10.72 21.17 4.75
N ASN A 28 -9.96 21.99 5.49
CA ASN A 28 -8.90 21.60 6.43
C ASN A 28 -9.30 20.46 7.40
N GLY A 29 -8.58 19.35 7.29
CA GLY A 29 -8.53 18.25 8.25
C GLY A 29 -7.45 17.28 7.78
N SER A 30 -6.68 16.68 8.69
CA SER A 30 -5.72 15.62 8.38
C SER A 30 -6.37 14.59 7.45
N GLY A 31 -5.93 14.58 6.19
CA GLY A 31 -6.77 14.29 5.02
C GLY A 31 -7.38 12.90 4.99
N ALA A 32 -8.66 12.85 4.62
CA ALA A 32 -9.41 11.64 4.30
C ALA A 32 -8.86 11.03 2.99
N GLY A 33 -7.73 10.33 3.09
CA GLY A 33 -7.20 9.57 1.98
C GLY A 33 -8.10 8.38 1.61
N THR A 34 -7.87 7.78 0.44
CA THR A 34 -8.55 6.57 -0.04
C THR A 34 -7.52 5.48 -0.33
N VAL A 35 -7.78 4.26 0.14
CA VAL A 35 -7.02 3.06 -0.20
C VAL A 35 -7.88 2.18 -1.09
N THR A 36 -7.38 1.88 -2.28
CA THR A 36 -8.01 0.97 -3.24
C THR A 36 -7.23 -0.34 -3.29
N ILE A 37 -7.94 -1.46 -3.15
CA ILE A 37 -7.33 -2.79 -3.09
C ILE A 37 -7.96 -3.67 -4.14
N HIS A 38 -7.13 -4.21 -5.02
CA HIS A 38 -7.49 -5.22 -6.00
C HIS A 38 -7.02 -6.59 -5.48
N LEU A 39 -7.95 -7.50 -5.27
CA LEU A 39 -7.69 -8.89 -4.86
C LEU A 39 -8.57 -9.82 -5.70
N ASP A 40 -7.96 -10.68 -6.50
CA ASP A 40 -8.64 -11.48 -7.52
C ASP A 40 -9.53 -10.63 -8.44
N ARG A 41 -10.84 -10.90 -8.46
CA ARG A 41 -11.87 -10.15 -9.21
C ARG A 41 -12.54 -9.06 -8.37
N LYS A 42 -12.14 -8.89 -7.12
CA LYS A 42 -12.71 -7.88 -6.22
C LYS A 42 -11.86 -6.61 -6.28
N LYS A 43 -12.53 -5.47 -6.34
CA LYS A 43 -11.96 -4.14 -6.16
C LYS A 43 -12.75 -3.45 -5.06
N VAL A 44 -12.07 -3.02 -4.01
CA VAL A 44 -12.69 -2.31 -2.90
C VAL A 44 -11.90 -1.04 -2.59
N SER A 45 -12.60 0.07 -2.42
CA SER A 45 -12.03 1.35 -2.01
C SER A 45 -12.61 1.73 -0.65
N VAL A 46 -11.75 2.04 0.31
CA VAL A 46 -12.15 2.46 1.67
C VAL A 46 -11.36 3.70 2.09
N PRO A 47 -11.89 4.49 3.03
CA PRO A 47 -11.11 5.57 3.63
C PRO A 47 -9.83 5.05 4.27
N ARG A 48 -8.73 5.76 4.05
CA ARG A 48 -7.44 5.57 4.70
C ARG A 48 -7.59 5.86 6.20
N VAL A 49 -7.07 4.96 7.03
CA VAL A 49 -6.89 5.21 8.45
C VAL A 49 -5.40 5.49 8.71
N PRO A 50 -5.04 6.62 9.33
CA PRO A 50 -3.64 6.93 9.61
C PRO A 50 -2.96 5.83 10.43
N GLY A 51 -1.79 5.38 9.95
CA GLY A 51 -0.99 4.34 10.62
C GLY A 51 -1.44 2.89 10.38
N GLU A 52 -2.57 2.69 9.70
CA GLU A 52 -3.03 1.37 9.26
C GLU A 52 -2.19 0.88 8.07
N THR A 53 -1.81 -0.40 8.09
CA THR A 53 -1.13 -1.05 6.98
C THR A 53 -2.12 -1.38 5.85
N LEU A 54 -1.59 -1.62 4.66
CA LEU A 54 -2.39 -2.06 3.51
C LEU A 54 -3.08 -3.42 3.76
N LEU A 55 -2.44 -4.32 4.52
CA LEU A 55 -3.03 -5.59 4.94
C LEU A 55 -4.21 -5.40 5.91
N GLU A 56 -4.03 -4.58 6.94
CA GLU A 56 -5.09 -4.25 7.90
C GLU A 56 -6.28 -3.59 7.20
N THR A 57 -5.99 -2.65 6.28
CA THR A 57 -7.00 -1.98 5.46
C THR A 57 -7.80 -2.98 4.61
N ALA A 58 -7.14 -3.95 3.98
CA ALA A 58 -7.78 -5.01 3.21
C ALA A 58 -8.74 -5.85 4.07
N ARG A 59 -8.27 -6.29 5.25
CA ARG A 59 -9.07 -7.10 6.17
C ARG A 59 -10.28 -6.32 6.70
N ARG A 60 -10.08 -5.05 7.06
CA ARG A 60 -11.17 -4.16 7.48
C ARG A 60 -12.19 -3.93 6.37
N ALA A 61 -11.76 -3.92 5.12
CA ALA A 61 -12.63 -3.85 3.95
C ALA A 61 -13.37 -5.17 3.64
N GLY A 62 -13.16 -6.23 4.44
CA GLY A 62 -13.79 -7.54 4.26
C GLY A 62 -13.11 -8.40 3.19
N LEU A 63 -11.88 -8.07 2.80
CA LEU A 63 -11.05 -8.90 1.94
C LEU A 63 -10.22 -9.88 2.78
N GLU A 64 -9.84 -11.00 2.16
CA GLU A 64 -9.01 -12.04 2.77
C GLU A 64 -7.71 -12.19 1.96
N PRO A 65 -6.83 -11.18 1.96
CA PRO A 65 -5.57 -11.26 1.24
C PRO A 65 -4.65 -12.34 1.83
N PRO A 66 -3.75 -12.93 1.02
CA PRO A 66 -2.79 -13.90 1.51
C PRO A 66 -1.85 -13.28 2.54
N PHE A 67 -1.60 -13.99 3.64
CA PHE A 67 -0.66 -13.58 4.68
C PHE A 67 -0.08 -14.80 5.42
N SER A 68 1.02 -14.60 6.14
CA SER A 68 1.62 -15.63 7.00
C SER A 68 2.32 -15.04 8.23
N CYS A 69 3.43 -14.31 8.06
CA CYS A 69 4.27 -13.89 9.19
C CYS A 69 3.88 -12.56 9.86
N GLU A 70 3.31 -11.61 9.10
CA GLU A 70 3.10 -10.21 9.51
C GLU A 70 4.35 -9.50 10.09
N ALA A 71 5.55 -10.03 9.81
CA ALA A 71 6.83 -9.54 10.31
C ALA A 71 7.77 -8.98 9.22
N GLY A 72 7.39 -9.11 7.94
CA GLY A 72 8.16 -8.59 6.82
C GLY A 72 9.23 -9.52 6.23
N ASN A 73 9.19 -10.83 6.55
CA ASN A 73 10.24 -11.79 6.18
C ASN A 73 9.78 -13.00 5.34
N CYS A 74 8.49 -13.13 5.01
CA CYS A 74 7.97 -14.31 4.28
C CYS A 74 7.46 -14.06 2.85
N GLY A 75 7.21 -12.79 2.46
CA GLY A 75 6.68 -12.46 1.13
C GLY A 75 5.21 -12.82 0.84
N THR A 76 4.51 -13.60 1.68
CA THR A 76 3.13 -14.05 1.38
C THR A 76 2.13 -12.91 1.14
N CYS A 77 2.32 -11.75 1.78
CA CYS A 77 1.44 -10.59 1.63
C CYS A 77 1.90 -9.62 0.54
N MET A 78 2.72 -10.08 -0.40
CA MET A 78 3.26 -9.25 -1.47
C MET A 78 2.12 -8.75 -2.37
N ALA A 79 2.23 -7.49 -2.78
CA ALA A 79 1.34 -6.86 -3.74
C ALA A 79 2.13 -5.88 -4.60
N LYS A 80 1.55 -5.44 -5.70
CA LYS A 80 2.09 -4.39 -6.56
C LYS A 80 1.38 -3.07 -6.30
N LEU A 81 2.13 -1.99 -6.12
CA LEU A 81 1.62 -0.63 -6.12
C LEU A 81 1.30 -0.22 -7.56
N GLU A 82 0.04 0.12 -7.81
CA GLU A 82 -0.41 0.67 -9.10
C GLU A 82 -0.43 2.21 -9.08
N GLU A 83 -0.68 2.80 -7.91
CA GLU A 83 -0.79 4.25 -7.69
C GLU A 83 -0.39 4.60 -6.24
N GLY A 84 0.17 5.79 -6.04
CA GLY A 84 0.49 6.33 -4.72
C GLY A 84 1.78 5.77 -4.13
N HIS A 85 2.00 6.06 -2.85
CA HIS A 85 3.21 5.71 -2.13
C HIS A 85 2.91 5.14 -0.74
N ALA A 86 3.78 4.24 -0.31
CA ALA A 86 3.74 3.67 1.01
C ALA A 86 5.16 3.43 1.53
N THR A 87 5.29 3.57 2.85
CA THR A 87 6.52 3.28 3.57
C THR A 87 6.42 1.87 4.17
N MET A 88 7.40 1.00 3.89
CA MET A 88 7.51 -0.28 4.58
C MET A 88 8.27 -0.13 5.90
N ARG A 89 7.64 -0.56 7.00
CA ARG A 89 8.25 -0.59 8.34
C ARG A 89 9.43 -1.56 8.45
N VAL A 90 9.31 -2.70 7.80
CA VAL A 90 10.30 -3.78 7.72
C VAL A 90 10.23 -4.37 6.32
N ASN A 91 11.38 -4.65 5.72
CA ASN A 91 11.47 -5.44 4.50
C ASN A 91 12.72 -6.33 4.57
N ASP A 92 12.51 -7.59 4.92
CA ASP A 92 13.54 -8.64 4.93
C ASP A 92 13.23 -9.72 3.86
N ALA A 93 12.23 -9.49 3.00
CA ALA A 93 11.74 -10.49 2.05
C ALA A 93 11.89 -10.08 0.58
N LEU A 94 11.75 -8.78 0.25
CA LEU A 94 11.87 -8.29 -1.12
C LEU A 94 13.27 -7.76 -1.38
N GLU A 95 13.82 -8.08 -2.55
CA GLU A 95 15.05 -7.50 -3.06
C GLU A 95 14.84 -6.02 -3.46
N PRO A 96 15.90 -5.20 -3.50
CA PRO A 96 15.78 -3.78 -3.84
C PRO A 96 15.14 -3.53 -5.21
N ASP A 97 15.45 -4.35 -6.20
CA ASP A 97 14.89 -4.25 -7.56
C ASP A 97 13.39 -4.56 -7.56
N GLU A 98 12.93 -5.56 -6.80
CA GLU A 98 11.49 -5.83 -6.65
C GLU A 98 10.76 -4.60 -6.04
N VAL A 99 11.37 -3.97 -5.03
CA VAL A 99 10.85 -2.74 -4.42
C VAL A 99 10.81 -1.59 -5.43
N GLU A 100 11.86 -1.42 -6.23
CA GLU A 100 11.93 -0.41 -7.31
C GLU A 100 10.90 -0.67 -8.42
N GLU A 101 10.57 -1.93 -8.69
CA GLU A 101 9.51 -2.34 -9.62
C GLU A 101 8.08 -2.13 -9.08
N GLY A 102 7.96 -1.66 -7.84
CA GLY A 102 6.68 -1.33 -7.20
C GLY A 102 6.10 -2.45 -6.34
N TYR A 103 6.84 -3.52 -6.04
CA TYR A 103 6.38 -4.54 -5.10
C TYR A 103 6.47 -4.07 -3.65
N ILE A 104 5.51 -4.48 -2.85
CA ILE A 104 5.39 -4.09 -1.45
C ILE A 104 4.90 -5.25 -0.57
N LEU A 105 5.42 -5.32 0.65
CA LEU A 105 4.86 -6.17 1.70
C LEU A 105 3.70 -5.43 2.38
N THR A 106 2.47 -5.76 2.01
CA THR A 106 1.28 -5.05 2.52
C THR A 106 1.11 -5.12 4.04
N CYS A 107 1.67 -6.14 4.71
CA CYS A 107 1.68 -6.24 6.18
C CYS A 107 2.62 -5.23 6.86
N GLN A 108 3.58 -4.66 6.13
CA GLN A 108 4.52 -3.65 6.63
C GLN A 108 4.33 -2.28 5.96
N GLY A 109 3.65 -2.24 4.82
CA GLY A 109 3.39 -1.03 4.03
C GLY A 109 2.29 -0.17 4.62
N VAL A 110 2.65 1.04 5.05
CA VAL A 110 1.73 2.07 5.53
C VAL A 110 1.60 3.16 4.46
N PRO A 111 0.37 3.49 4.00
CA PRO A 111 0.18 4.56 3.02
C PRO A 111 0.65 5.93 3.54
N ASP A 112 1.49 6.60 2.77
CA ASP A 112 1.98 7.96 3.06
C ASP A 112 1.47 9.01 2.05
N THR A 113 0.63 8.61 1.09
CA THR A 113 -0.15 9.48 0.20
C THR A 113 -1.64 9.50 0.56
N ASP A 114 -2.37 10.48 0.01
CA ASP A 114 -3.82 10.57 0.15
C ASP A 114 -4.54 9.47 -0.64
N SER A 115 -4.15 9.21 -1.89
CA SER A 115 -4.66 8.09 -2.70
C SER A 115 -3.58 7.03 -2.86
N ILE A 116 -3.95 5.76 -2.72
CA ILE A 116 -3.06 4.63 -3.02
C ILE A 116 -3.88 3.46 -3.58
N THR A 117 -3.33 2.79 -4.60
CA THR A 117 -3.93 1.59 -5.20
C THR A 117 -2.92 0.45 -5.17
N VAL A 118 -3.32 -0.70 -4.61
CA VAL A 118 -2.51 -1.93 -4.59
C VAL A 118 -3.25 -3.10 -5.20
N ARG A 119 -2.50 -3.98 -5.86
CA ARG A 119 -2.98 -5.23 -6.43
C ARG A 119 -2.24 -6.42 -5.85
N TYR A 120 -2.97 -7.33 -5.24
CA TYR A 120 -2.48 -8.66 -4.93
C TYR A 120 -2.52 -9.53 -6.20
N GLU A 121 -1.46 -10.32 -6.41
CA GLU A 121 -1.38 -11.33 -7.47
C GLU A 121 -1.76 -12.73 -6.98
#